data_AF-A0A2D5ZUV5-F1
#
_entry.id   AF-A0A2D5ZUV5-F1
#
_cell.length_a   1.000
_cell.length_b   1.000
_cell.length_c   1.000
_cell.angle_alpha   90.00
_cell.angle_beta   90.00
_cell.angle_gamma   90.00
#
_symmetry.space_group_name_H-M   'P 1'
#
loop_
_entity.id
_entity.type
_entity.pdbx_description
1 polymer ?
#
loop_
_entity_poly.entity_id
_entity_poly.type
_entity_poly.pdbx_seq_one_letter_code
_entity_poly.pdbx_strand_id
1 'polypeptide(L)'
;MKSVKGRLKNDRGIALLISIFFVFMVSVIVVEVSKDTGAEYVIASNEVDRVRAYYAAKSGLQLGLLRVLLYQKAVAQFGDQLKDQRQLLDLIWSFDFVYPPEIPEGLSQVSSDLITESTKDSYFGNQTKYYVTIKSEGSKIDINNLGSSVKPLAEGVREQILRIFQDEVSNNDAFYDEYRSENFEELVNNMADWVDANQESLNGGSEANVYPELDREFYPPNEPFKTLDEIRLVAGMNDDFFNLIKDRVTVFGVKGVNINYAKKEVLMALDEQLDEEAVDAIQKQINDQENGGPFPNIDAFKKFAEEELAIDWNQFNKAGVPLLFEAEYNFRITSIGQHKNTTREIEVVTYNIDAIKENLEAALKTQDEREKTTTDDASAPTSTPATTDGSTQPATPQTQNEEDKKKPVPQGRPNIVYWWEN
;
A
#
# COMPACT_ATOMS: atom_id res chain seq x y z
N MET A 1 -3.65 31.39 104.28
CA MET A 1 -4.95 31.03 103.68
C MET A 1 -5.16 31.91 102.46
N LYS A 2 -5.19 31.33 101.24
CA LYS A 2 -5.83 31.83 99.99
C LYS A 2 -5.31 33.18 99.42
N SER A 3 -5.17 33.44 98.11
CA SER A 3 -5.69 32.80 96.90
C SER A 3 -4.80 33.20 95.72
N VAL A 4 -4.31 32.21 94.97
CA VAL A 4 -3.82 32.37 93.59
C VAL A 4 -5.04 32.60 92.69
N LYS A 5 -5.06 33.68 91.89
CA LYS A 5 -5.66 33.69 90.53
C LYS A 5 -5.60 35.07 89.88
N GLY A 6 -5.08 35.11 88.65
CA GLY A 6 -5.20 36.28 87.78
C GLY A 6 -4.15 36.43 86.69
N ARG A 7 -3.60 35.35 86.13
CA ARG A 7 -2.82 35.43 84.87
C ARG A 7 -3.84 35.72 83.75
N LEU A 8 -3.92 36.97 83.31
CA LEU A 8 -4.68 37.35 82.11
C LEU A 8 -4.16 36.53 80.93
N LYS A 9 -5.06 35.75 80.31
CA LYS A 9 -4.81 34.96 79.09
C LYS A 9 -4.34 35.90 77.98
N ASN A 10 -3.10 35.73 77.52
CA ASN A 10 -2.57 36.44 76.36
C ASN A 10 -2.84 35.60 75.11
N ASP A 11 -4.06 35.67 74.59
CA ASP A 11 -4.52 34.87 73.43
C ASP A 11 -3.92 35.34 72.09
N ARG A 12 -3.11 36.41 72.09
CA ARG A 12 -2.47 36.97 70.88
C ARG A 12 -1.50 35.99 70.21
N GLY A 13 -0.78 35.18 70.98
CA GLY A 13 0.13 34.16 70.44
C GLY A 13 -0.63 33.00 69.78
N ILE A 14 -1.76 32.60 70.37
CA ILE A 14 -2.62 31.54 69.83
C ILE A 14 -3.32 32.03 68.56
N ALA A 15 -3.80 33.28 68.53
CA ALA A 15 -4.38 33.89 67.34
C ALA A 15 -3.40 33.95 66.16
N LEU A 16 -2.12 34.26 66.42
CA LEU A 16 -1.07 34.24 65.39
C LEU A 16 -0.82 32.83 64.85
N LEU A 17 -0.74 31.83 65.73
CA LEU A 17 -0.55 30.44 65.31
C LEU A 17 -1.73 29.90 64.50
N ILE A 18 -2.96 30.25 64.89
CA ILE A 18 -4.16 29.92 64.13
C ILE A 18 -4.11 30.59 62.77
N SER A 19 -3.76 31.88 62.70
CA SER A 19 -3.66 32.60 61.42
C SER A 19 -2.60 31.98 60.50
N ILE A 20 -1.43 31.62 61.01
CA ILE A 20 -0.37 30.96 60.23
C ILE A 20 -0.82 29.59 59.75
N PHE A 21 -1.49 28.81 60.61
CA PHE A 21 -2.04 27.51 60.23
C PHE A 21 -3.09 27.64 59.12
N PHE A 22 -3.99 28.62 59.21
CA PHE A 22 -4.97 28.89 58.16
C PHE A 22 -4.30 29.33 56.85
N VAL A 23 -3.32 30.23 56.90
CA VAL A 23 -2.58 30.65 55.70
C VAL A 23 -1.83 29.48 55.08
N PHE A 24 -1.20 28.63 55.89
CA PHE A 24 -0.53 27.42 55.44
C PHE A 24 -1.52 26.45 54.76
N MET A 25 -2.67 26.18 55.39
CA MET A 25 -3.71 25.32 54.83
C MET A 25 -4.25 25.85 53.50
N VAL A 26 -4.56 27.16 53.43
CA VAL A 26 -4.99 27.82 52.18
C VAL A 26 -3.90 27.74 51.12
N SER A 27 -2.63 27.94 51.49
CA SER A 27 -1.51 27.86 50.54
C SER A 27 -1.35 26.47 49.95
N VAL A 28 -1.51 25.41 50.74
CA VAL A 28 -1.48 24.02 50.24
C VAL A 28 -2.62 23.79 49.25
N ILE A 29 -3.85 24.20 49.60
CA ILE A 29 -5.02 24.06 48.73
C ILE A 29 -4.81 24.81 47.41
N VAL A 30 -4.29 26.04 47.46
CA VAL A 30 -4.02 26.84 46.25
C VAL A 30 -2.99 26.15 45.36
N VAL A 31 -1.93 25.57 45.94
CA VAL A 31 -0.92 24.83 45.17
C VAL A 31 -1.51 23.57 44.55
N GLU A 32 -2.34 22.83 45.27
CA GLU A 32 -3.00 21.62 44.77
C GLU A 32 -3.96 21.94 43.63
N VAL A 33 -4.89 22.88 43.84
CA VAL A 33 -5.83 23.34 42.80
C VAL A 33 -5.09 23.91 41.58
N SER A 34 -4.00 24.65 41.78
CA SER A 34 -3.22 25.18 40.66
C SER A 34 -2.52 24.07 39.86
N LYS A 35 -2.04 23.01 40.52
CA LYS A 35 -1.43 21.87 39.84
C LYS A 35 -2.48 21.06 39.09
N ASP A 36 -3.62 20.77 39.72
CA ASP A 36 -4.70 20.01 39.11
C ASP A 36 -5.29 20.76 37.91
N THR A 37 -5.59 22.06 38.07
CA THR A 37 -6.06 22.92 36.97
C THR A 37 -5.04 23.00 35.84
N GLY A 38 -3.74 23.08 36.17
CA GLY A 38 -2.67 23.09 35.18
C GLY A 38 -2.60 21.79 34.38
N ALA A 39 -2.71 20.64 35.06
CA ALA A 39 -2.74 19.34 34.42
C ALA A 39 -3.99 19.16 33.53
N GLU A 40 -5.18 19.49 34.04
CA GLU A 40 -6.43 19.44 33.29
C GLU A 40 -6.40 20.35 32.06
N TYR A 41 -5.86 21.56 32.19
CA TYR A 41 -5.71 22.48 31.06
C TYR A 41 -4.83 21.89 29.95
N VAL A 42 -3.70 21.28 30.31
CA VAL A 42 -2.81 20.63 29.33
C VAL A 42 -3.50 19.46 28.65
N ILE A 43 -4.21 18.62 29.41
CA ILE A 43 -4.97 17.48 28.85
C ILE A 43 -6.06 18.00 27.89
N ALA A 44 -6.85 18.98 28.31
CA ALA A 44 -7.93 19.54 27.47
C ALA A 44 -7.38 20.22 26.21
N SER A 45 -6.26 20.96 26.32
CA SER A 45 -5.59 21.55 25.16
C SER A 45 -5.09 20.47 24.19
N ASN A 46 -4.49 19.40 24.71
CA ASN A 46 -3.99 18.30 23.88
C ASN A 46 -5.12 17.59 23.13
N GLU A 47 -6.29 17.41 23.75
CA GLU A 47 -7.46 16.82 23.08
C GLU A 47 -8.01 17.73 21.97
N VAL A 48 -8.06 19.06 22.19
CA VAL A 48 -8.41 20.00 21.11
C VAL A 48 -7.38 19.95 19.98
N ASP A 49 -6.09 19.90 20.31
CA ASP A 49 -5.01 19.84 19.32
C ASP A 49 -5.08 18.53 18.52
N ARG A 50 -5.42 17.40 19.16
CA ARG A 50 -5.69 16.10 18.54
C ARG A 50 -6.84 16.15 17.54
N VAL A 51 -7.96 16.77 17.91
CA VAL A 51 -9.11 16.93 17.01
C VAL A 51 -8.75 17.79 15.80
N ARG A 52 -8.00 18.88 15.99
CA ARG A 52 -7.54 19.72 14.88
C ARG A 52 -6.61 18.97 13.93
N ALA A 53 -5.65 18.23 14.45
CA ALA A 53 -4.76 17.38 13.66
C ALA A 53 -5.56 16.32 12.87
N TYR A 54 -6.56 15.69 13.49
CA TYR A 54 -7.43 14.72 12.83
C TYR A 54 -8.21 15.32 11.65
N TYR A 55 -8.84 16.49 11.85
CA TYR A 55 -9.57 17.15 10.77
C TYR A 55 -8.64 17.67 9.65
N ALA A 56 -7.40 18.05 9.97
CA ALA A 56 -6.40 18.35 8.97
C ALA A 56 -6.05 17.13 8.10
N ALA A 57 -5.80 15.98 8.75
CA ALA A 57 -5.58 14.70 8.06
C ALA A 57 -6.79 14.33 7.19
N LYS A 58 -8.01 14.49 7.71
CA LYS A 58 -9.25 14.21 6.97
C LYS A 58 -9.42 15.12 5.75
N SER A 59 -9.06 16.39 5.86
CA SER A 59 -9.09 17.32 4.73
C SER A 59 -8.08 16.96 3.65
N GLY A 60 -6.85 16.59 4.04
CA GLY A 60 -5.85 16.05 3.11
C GLY A 60 -6.34 14.78 2.39
N LEU A 61 -6.98 13.87 3.12
CA LEU A 61 -7.57 12.67 2.54
C LEU A 61 -8.65 12.98 1.51
N GLN A 62 -9.55 13.94 1.79
CA GLN A 62 -10.58 14.34 0.81
C GLN A 62 -9.95 14.90 -0.47
N LEU A 63 -8.84 15.64 -0.35
CA LEU A 63 -8.08 16.10 -1.51
C LEU A 63 -7.45 14.93 -2.27
N GLY A 64 -6.87 13.96 -1.58
CA GLY A 64 -6.32 12.75 -2.20
C GLY A 64 -7.39 11.97 -2.98
N LEU A 65 -8.56 11.75 -2.37
CA LEU A 65 -9.70 11.10 -3.02
C LEU A 65 -10.19 11.88 -4.25
N LEU A 66 -10.21 13.22 -4.17
CA LEU A 66 -10.54 14.07 -5.31
C LEU A 66 -9.51 13.91 -6.43
N ARG A 67 -8.20 13.89 -6.12
CA ARG A 67 -7.13 13.71 -7.11
C ARG A 67 -7.24 12.36 -7.81
N VAL A 68 -7.46 11.27 -7.06
CA VAL A 68 -7.71 9.94 -7.64
C VAL A 68 -8.94 9.96 -8.55
N LEU A 69 -10.05 10.59 -8.12
CA LEU A 69 -11.24 10.72 -8.96
C LEU A 69 -10.97 11.53 -10.25
N LEU A 70 -10.24 12.63 -10.15
CA LEU A 70 -9.87 13.46 -11.30
C LEU A 70 -8.99 12.68 -12.28
N TYR A 71 -8.02 11.93 -11.76
CA TYR A 71 -7.17 11.05 -12.56
C TYR A 71 -8.01 9.99 -13.28
N GLN A 72 -8.89 9.27 -12.58
CA GLN A 72 -9.75 8.26 -13.20
C GLN A 72 -10.64 8.85 -14.30
N LYS A 73 -11.19 10.06 -14.09
CA LYS A 73 -11.95 10.77 -15.12
C LYS A 73 -11.09 11.20 -16.30
N ALA A 74 -9.88 11.67 -16.05
CA ALA A 74 -8.95 12.07 -17.08
C ALA A 74 -8.52 10.87 -17.94
N VAL A 75 -8.22 9.73 -17.32
CA VAL A 75 -7.92 8.47 -18.02
C VAL A 75 -9.12 8.03 -18.87
N ALA A 76 -10.33 8.03 -18.32
CA ALA A 76 -11.53 7.62 -19.07
C ALA A 76 -11.86 8.56 -20.25
N GLN A 77 -11.58 9.86 -20.13
CA GLN A 77 -11.93 10.85 -21.16
C GLN A 77 -10.83 11.06 -22.20
N PHE A 78 -9.56 11.01 -21.79
CA PHE A 78 -8.40 11.40 -22.60
C PHE A 78 -7.37 10.28 -22.77
N GLY A 79 -7.48 9.16 -22.07
CA GLY A 79 -6.48 8.08 -22.10
C GLY A 79 -6.22 7.53 -23.52
N ASP A 80 -7.28 7.32 -24.29
CA ASP A 80 -7.16 6.82 -25.68
C ASP A 80 -6.54 7.87 -26.62
N GLN A 81 -6.78 9.16 -26.36
CA GLN A 81 -6.21 10.26 -27.15
C GLN A 81 -4.72 10.47 -26.85
N LEU A 82 -4.33 10.25 -25.60
CA LEU A 82 -2.96 10.48 -25.13
C LEU A 82 -2.01 9.33 -25.47
N LYS A 83 -2.50 8.10 -25.70
CA LYS A 83 -1.68 6.91 -26.03
C LYS A 83 -0.43 6.80 -25.15
N ASP A 84 0.76 7.05 -25.70
CA ASP A 84 2.05 6.94 -25.02
C ASP A 84 2.28 8.09 -24.00
N GLN A 85 1.56 9.21 -24.15
CA GLN A 85 1.60 10.35 -23.23
C GLN A 85 0.65 10.20 -22.03
N ARG A 86 0.04 9.02 -21.83
CA ARG A 86 -0.85 8.77 -20.68
C ARG A 86 -0.18 9.04 -19.34
N GLN A 87 1.13 8.84 -19.23
CA GLN A 87 1.90 9.11 -18.00
C GLN A 87 1.82 10.59 -17.56
N LEU A 88 1.51 11.51 -18.47
CA LEU A 88 1.26 12.91 -18.11
C LEU A 88 0.06 13.05 -17.16
N LEU A 89 -0.89 12.11 -17.20
CA LEU A 89 -2.01 12.07 -16.26
C LEU A 89 -1.56 11.66 -14.85
N ASP A 90 -0.43 10.97 -14.71
CA ASP A 90 0.06 10.57 -13.40
C ASP A 90 0.49 11.74 -12.55
N LEU A 91 0.88 12.87 -13.17
CA LEU A 91 1.09 14.13 -12.47
C LEU A 91 -0.15 14.59 -11.69
N ILE A 92 -1.35 14.06 -11.96
CA ILE A 92 -2.53 14.37 -11.16
C ILE A 92 -2.41 13.78 -9.75
N TRP A 93 -1.81 12.59 -9.60
CA TRP A 93 -1.79 11.84 -8.33
C TRP A 93 -0.38 11.62 -7.76
N SER A 94 0.67 11.56 -8.58
CA SER A 94 1.99 11.06 -8.17
C SER A 94 2.79 12.00 -7.27
N PHE A 95 2.54 13.31 -7.32
CA PHE A 95 3.27 14.27 -6.47
C PHE A 95 2.67 14.36 -5.06
N ASP A 96 3.56 14.49 -4.07
CA ASP A 96 3.18 14.76 -2.69
C ASP A 96 2.61 16.17 -2.54
N PHE A 97 1.46 16.30 -1.88
CA PHE A 97 0.82 17.58 -1.65
C PHE A 97 0.92 17.98 -0.19
N VAL A 98 1.44 19.17 0.08
CA VAL A 98 1.56 19.74 1.42
C VAL A 98 0.79 21.04 1.49
N TYR A 99 0.03 21.21 2.56
CA TYR A 99 -0.67 22.46 2.86
C TYR A 99 -0.47 22.88 4.31
N PRO A 100 -0.18 24.17 4.57
CA PRO A 100 0.17 25.20 3.60
C PRO A 100 1.44 24.83 2.80
N PRO A 101 1.59 25.32 1.57
CA PRO A 101 2.77 25.02 0.77
C PRO A 101 4.03 25.52 1.48
N GLU A 102 5.08 24.71 1.44
CA GLU A 102 6.40 25.14 1.92
C GLU A 102 6.94 26.22 0.99
N ILE A 103 7.77 27.13 1.53
CA ILE A 103 8.38 28.22 0.77
C ILE A 103 9.76 27.74 0.31
N PRO A 104 9.97 27.45 -0.99
CA PRO A 104 11.28 27.11 -1.52
C PRO A 104 12.37 28.13 -1.16
N GLU A 105 13.58 27.62 -0.91
CA GLU A 105 14.77 28.46 -0.76
C GLU A 105 15.04 29.22 -2.08
N GLY A 106 15.12 30.56 -2.02
CA GLY A 106 15.38 31.42 -3.19
C GLY A 106 14.16 32.18 -3.74
N LEU A 107 12.96 32.00 -3.17
CA LEU A 107 11.83 32.87 -3.46
C LEU A 107 12.09 34.32 -3.01
N SER A 108 11.62 35.28 -3.81
CA SER A 108 11.63 36.70 -3.41
C SER A 108 10.80 36.89 -2.14
N GLN A 109 11.27 37.76 -1.25
CA GLN A 109 10.57 38.10 0.00
C GLN A 109 9.11 38.51 -0.24
N VAL A 110 8.84 39.24 -1.34
CA VAL A 110 7.47 39.61 -1.73
C VAL A 110 6.59 38.39 -2.02
N SER A 111 7.12 37.39 -2.71
CA SER A 111 6.40 36.16 -3.03
C SER A 111 6.18 35.30 -1.78
N SER A 112 7.19 35.20 -0.91
CA SER A 112 7.09 34.52 0.38
C SER A 112 6.02 35.17 1.28
N ASP A 113 5.95 36.50 1.30
CA ASP A 113 4.96 37.25 2.07
C ASP A 113 3.55 37.03 1.54
N LEU A 114 3.35 37.01 0.21
CA LEU A 114 2.04 36.69 -0.42
C LEU A 114 1.56 35.27 -0.11
N ILE A 115 2.46 34.28 -0.15
CA ILE A 115 2.13 32.89 0.24
C ILE A 115 1.76 32.85 1.73
N THR A 116 2.50 33.55 2.58
CA THR A 116 2.22 33.60 4.02
C THR A 116 0.90 34.32 4.33
N GLU A 117 0.57 35.40 3.62
CA GLU A 117 -0.67 36.13 3.80
C GLU A 117 -1.89 35.31 3.35
N SER A 118 -1.81 34.71 2.16
CA SER A 118 -2.89 33.85 1.63
C SER A 118 -3.15 32.59 2.47
N THR A 119 -2.14 32.09 3.17
CA THR A 119 -2.27 30.93 4.07
C THR A 119 -2.75 31.30 5.48
N LYS A 120 -2.49 32.52 5.94
CA LYS A 120 -3.02 33.03 7.23
C LYS A 120 -4.54 33.11 7.26
N ASP A 121 -5.16 33.47 6.14
CA ASP A 121 -6.63 33.57 6.02
C ASP A 121 -7.31 32.18 5.92
N SER A 122 -6.52 31.11 5.84
CA SER A 122 -7.04 29.74 5.86
C SER A 122 -7.61 29.38 7.22
N TYR A 123 -8.68 28.57 7.22
CA TYR A 123 -9.25 27.96 8.44
C TYR A 123 -8.22 27.12 9.23
N PHE A 124 -7.14 26.67 8.58
CA PHE A 124 -6.06 25.91 9.20
C PHE A 124 -5.06 26.81 9.96
N GLY A 125 -4.97 28.09 9.62
CA GLY A 125 -3.99 29.03 10.15
C GLY A 125 -2.54 28.56 9.98
N ASN A 126 -1.61 29.12 10.76
CA ASN A 126 -0.18 28.82 10.63
C ASN A 126 0.29 27.59 11.41
N GLN A 127 -0.56 27.03 12.27
CA GLN A 127 -0.19 25.96 13.21
C GLN A 127 -0.69 24.58 12.78
N THR A 128 -1.50 24.53 11.72
CA THR A 128 -2.07 23.29 11.21
C THR A 128 -1.53 23.03 9.82
N LYS A 129 -1.02 21.82 9.62
CA LYS A 129 -0.50 21.35 8.34
C LYS A 129 -1.13 20.02 7.99
N TYR A 130 -1.19 19.71 6.71
CA TYR A 130 -1.42 18.34 6.27
C TYR A 130 -0.53 17.99 5.09
N TYR A 131 -0.16 16.72 5.02
CA TYR A 131 0.66 16.11 3.97
C TYR A 131 -0.15 14.98 3.36
N VAL A 132 -0.21 14.91 2.04
CA VAL A 132 -0.95 13.88 1.29
C VAL A 132 -0.02 13.23 0.30
N THR A 133 0.13 11.92 0.44
CA THR A 133 0.90 11.07 -0.46
C THR A 133 -0.04 10.04 -1.08
N ILE A 134 0.06 9.85 -2.39
CA ILE A 134 -0.71 8.84 -3.12
C ILE A 134 0.30 7.91 -3.78
N LYS A 135 0.21 6.62 -3.48
CA LYS A 135 1.07 5.58 -4.05
C LYS A 135 0.24 4.57 -4.82
N SER A 136 0.80 4.06 -5.90
CA SER A 136 0.30 2.88 -6.61
C SER A 136 0.38 1.66 -5.68
N GLU A 137 -0.70 0.87 -5.62
CA GLU A 137 -0.68 -0.45 -4.98
C GLU A 137 -0.53 -1.58 -6.01
N GLY A 138 -0.90 -1.36 -7.27
CA GLY A 138 -0.74 -2.34 -8.37
C GLY A 138 0.71 -2.57 -8.78
N SER A 139 1.63 -1.70 -8.35
CA SER A 139 3.08 -1.83 -8.52
C SER A 139 3.75 -2.82 -7.57
N LYS A 140 3.02 -3.34 -6.57
CA LYS A 140 3.55 -4.22 -5.51
C LYS A 140 3.10 -5.67 -5.72
N ILE A 141 3.86 -6.59 -5.12
CA ILE A 141 3.53 -8.02 -5.11
C ILE A 141 2.37 -8.26 -4.16
N ASP A 142 1.31 -8.86 -4.66
CA ASP A 142 0.11 -9.17 -3.87
C ASP A 142 0.27 -10.52 -3.15
N ILE A 143 0.56 -10.47 -1.86
CA ILE A 143 0.89 -11.67 -1.05
C ILE A 143 -0.29 -12.61 -0.86
N ASN A 144 -1.52 -12.11 -1.02
CA ASN A 144 -2.71 -12.95 -0.94
C ASN A 144 -2.81 -13.92 -2.12
N ASN A 145 -2.03 -13.72 -3.18
CA ASN A 145 -1.95 -14.67 -4.28
C ASN A 145 -1.11 -15.91 -3.96
N LEU A 146 -0.39 -15.95 -2.83
CA LEU A 146 0.29 -17.18 -2.36
C LEU A 146 -0.70 -18.33 -2.14
N GLY A 147 -1.91 -18.03 -1.65
CA GLY A 147 -3.00 -19.02 -1.53
C GLY A 147 -3.95 -19.03 -2.74
N SER A 148 -3.53 -18.55 -3.91
CA SER A 148 -4.36 -18.54 -5.11
C SER A 148 -4.71 -19.97 -5.55
N SER A 149 -5.97 -20.19 -5.96
CA SER A 149 -6.39 -21.46 -6.57
C SER A 149 -5.71 -21.74 -7.92
N VAL A 150 -5.14 -20.70 -8.55
CA VAL A 150 -4.36 -20.81 -9.78
C VAL A 150 -2.92 -21.14 -9.39
N LYS A 151 -2.54 -22.43 -9.47
CA LYS A 151 -1.22 -22.91 -9.02
C LYS A 151 -0.03 -22.16 -9.63
N PRO A 152 0.01 -21.88 -10.95
CA PRO A 152 1.12 -21.12 -11.52
C PRO A 152 1.26 -19.72 -10.91
N LEU A 153 0.14 -19.06 -10.59
CA LEU A 153 0.17 -17.75 -9.94
C LEU A 153 0.72 -17.84 -8.50
N ALA A 154 0.28 -18.83 -7.72
CA ALA A 154 0.78 -19.06 -6.37
C ALA A 154 2.30 -19.36 -6.36
N GLU A 155 2.74 -20.25 -7.25
CA GLU A 155 4.15 -20.59 -7.44
C GLU A 155 4.98 -19.36 -7.88
N GLY A 156 4.44 -18.54 -8.79
CA GLY A 156 5.12 -17.34 -9.25
C GLY A 156 5.29 -16.28 -8.17
N VAL A 157 4.26 -16.03 -7.36
CA VAL A 157 4.39 -15.10 -6.22
C VAL A 157 5.34 -15.64 -5.16
N ARG A 158 5.33 -16.95 -4.91
CA ARG A 158 6.30 -17.62 -4.03
C ARG A 158 7.74 -17.39 -4.53
N GLU A 159 7.99 -17.60 -5.82
CA GLU A 159 9.30 -17.36 -6.43
C GLU A 159 9.71 -15.88 -6.34
N GLN A 160 8.79 -14.94 -6.58
CA GLN A 160 9.07 -13.50 -6.47
C GLN A 160 9.52 -13.10 -5.06
N ILE A 161 8.82 -13.58 -4.02
CA ILE A 161 9.18 -13.27 -2.63
C ILE A 161 10.49 -13.94 -2.26
N LEU A 162 10.72 -15.19 -2.70
CA LEU A 162 11.98 -15.89 -2.45
C LEU A 162 13.17 -15.16 -3.09
N ARG A 163 13.00 -14.67 -4.32
CA ARG A 163 14.01 -13.88 -5.05
C ARG A 163 14.40 -12.62 -4.29
N ILE A 164 13.43 -11.90 -3.72
CA ILE A 164 13.70 -10.73 -2.86
C ILE A 164 14.71 -11.06 -1.76
N PHE A 165 14.57 -12.19 -1.07
CA PHE A 165 15.50 -12.61 -0.04
C PHE A 165 16.85 -13.05 -0.61
N GLN A 166 16.84 -13.83 -1.70
CA GLN A 166 18.06 -14.30 -2.36
C GLN A 166 18.91 -13.14 -2.91
N ASP A 167 18.28 -12.13 -3.48
CA ASP A 167 18.93 -10.93 -3.99
C ASP A 167 19.54 -10.12 -2.84
N GLU A 168 18.85 -9.99 -1.71
CA GLU A 168 19.40 -9.30 -0.53
C GLU A 168 20.60 -10.07 0.05
N VAL A 169 20.52 -11.40 0.16
CA VAL A 169 21.64 -12.25 0.58
C VAL A 169 22.85 -12.11 -0.36
N SER A 170 22.60 -11.94 -1.67
CA SER A 170 23.68 -11.88 -2.66
C SER A 170 24.35 -10.51 -2.74
N ASN A 171 23.62 -9.44 -2.44
CA ASN A 171 24.07 -8.06 -2.66
C ASN A 171 24.40 -7.28 -1.38
N ASN A 172 24.05 -7.80 -0.20
CA ASN A 172 24.29 -7.15 1.09
C ASN A 172 25.14 -8.02 2.02
N ASP A 173 26.43 -7.68 2.14
CA ASP A 173 27.41 -8.41 2.97
C ASP A 173 26.96 -8.59 4.43
N ALA A 174 26.33 -7.56 5.02
CA ALA A 174 25.86 -7.62 6.40
C ALA A 174 24.69 -8.60 6.56
N PHE A 175 23.75 -8.57 5.61
CA PHE A 175 22.62 -9.49 5.58
C PHE A 175 23.09 -10.93 5.32
N TYR A 176 24.06 -11.11 4.43
CA TYR A 176 24.70 -12.40 4.17
C TYR A 176 25.33 -12.99 5.43
N ASP A 177 26.15 -12.20 6.15
CA ASP A 177 26.85 -12.68 7.34
C ASP A 177 25.90 -13.16 8.44
N GLU A 178 24.76 -12.49 8.58
CA GLU A 178 23.76 -12.80 9.59
C GLU A 178 22.83 -13.96 9.18
N TYR A 179 22.39 -14.00 7.91
CA TYR A 179 21.27 -14.83 7.47
C TYR A 179 21.60 -15.88 6.40
N ARG A 180 22.87 -16.11 6.04
CA ARG A 180 23.28 -17.13 5.03
C ARG A 180 22.84 -18.57 5.33
N SER A 181 22.51 -18.89 6.58
CA SER A 181 22.02 -20.22 6.97
C SER A 181 20.50 -20.32 7.08
N GLU A 182 19.79 -19.20 6.89
CA GLU A 182 18.34 -19.18 6.98
C GLU A 182 17.69 -19.87 5.79
N ASN A 183 16.59 -20.57 6.07
CA ASN A 183 15.82 -21.26 5.06
C ASN A 183 14.67 -20.37 4.59
N PHE A 184 14.95 -19.48 3.64
CA PHE A 184 13.92 -18.60 3.08
C PHE A 184 12.81 -19.36 2.34
N GLU A 185 13.07 -20.57 1.83
CA GLU A 185 12.01 -21.39 1.25
C GLU A 185 10.98 -21.80 2.30
N GLU A 186 11.44 -22.19 3.51
CA GLU A 186 10.56 -22.54 4.62
C GLU A 186 9.74 -21.33 5.09
N LEU A 187 10.36 -20.15 5.16
CA LEU A 187 9.67 -18.90 5.49
C LEU A 187 8.55 -18.58 4.49
N VAL A 188 8.86 -18.60 3.20
CA VAL A 188 7.86 -18.28 2.16
C VAL A 188 6.79 -19.37 2.07
N ASN A 189 7.14 -20.64 2.30
CA ASN A 189 6.16 -21.71 2.44
C ASN A 189 5.21 -21.46 3.62
N ASN A 190 5.72 -21.04 4.79
CA ASN A 190 4.88 -20.67 5.93
C ASN A 190 3.97 -19.46 5.63
N MET A 191 4.41 -18.53 4.77
CA MET A 191 3.56 -17.42 4.30
C MET A 191 2.45 -17.92 3.36
N ALA A 192 2.69 -18.95 2.56
CA ALA A 192 1.70 -19.56 1.70
C ALA A 192 0.68 -20.40 2.50
N ASP A 193 1.17 -21.24 3.42
CA ASP A 193 0.37 -22.00 4.39
C ASP A 193 -0.53 -21.06 5.23
N TRP A 194 -0.16 -19.79 5.43
CA TRP A 194 -1.00 -18.82 6.14
C TRP A 194 -2.30 -18.48 5.41
N VAL A 195 -2.24 -18.42 4.08
CA VAL A 195 -3.31 -17.89 3.21
C VAL A 195 -4.11 -19.00 2.56
N ASP A 196 -3.46 -20.13 2.27
CA ASP A 196 -4.12 -21.22 1.60
C ASP A 196 -5.21 -21.87 2.49
N ALA A 197 -6.18 -22.53 1.87
CA ALA A 197 -7.36 -23.04 2.56
C ALA A 197 -7.17 -24.46 3.15
N ASN A 198 -6.02 -25.09 2.93
CA ASN A 198 -5.79 -26.48 3.30
C ASN A 198 -5.21 -26.56 4.73
N GLN A 199 -4.68 -27.71 5.16
CA GLN A 199 -4.08 -27.86 6.52
C GLN A 199 -2.75 -28.62 6.48
N GLU A 200 -2.27 -28.89 5.27
CA GLU A 200 -1.05 -29.63 4.96
C GLU A 200 0.05 -28.61 4.68
N SER A 201 1.08 -28.63 5.53
CA SER A 201 2.17 -27.69 5.36
C SER A 201 2.96 -28.02 4.10
N LEU A 202 3.31 -27.00 3.34
CA LEU A 202 4.27 -27.11 2.24
C LEU A 202 5.66 -27.58 2.71
N ASN A 203 5.97 -27.41 4.00
CA ASN A 203 7.19 -27.92 4.64
C ASN A 203 7.05 -29.36 5.17
N GLY A 204 5.86 -29.95 5.06
CA GLY A 204 5.54 -31.30 5.46
C GLY A 204 4.86 -31.39 6.83
N GLY A 205 3.87 -32.30 6.92
CA GLY A 205 3.06 -32.46 8.13
C GLY A 205 1.87 -31.50 8.16
N SER A 206 1.37 -31.22 9.36
CA SER A 206 0.25 -30.27 9.55
C SER A 206 0.77 -28.88 9.88
N GLU A 207 0.18 -27.87 9.26
CA GLU A 207 0.49 -26.45 9.47
C GLU A 207 0.40 -26.04 10.95
N ALA A 208 -0.56 -26.59 11.70
CA ALA A 208 -0.74 -26.29 13.12
C ALA A 208 0.48 -26.65 13.99
N ASN A 209 1.38 -27.52 13.50
CA ASN A 209 2.62 -27.84 14.21
C ASN A 209 3.68 -26.74 14.10
N VAL A 210 3.55 -25.85 13.11
CA VAL A 210 4.45 -24.70 12.89
C VAL A 210 4.25 -23.64 13.98
N TYR A 211 3.06 -23.58 14.58
CA TYR A 211 2.68 -22.59 15.60
C TYR A 211 2.43 -23.21 16.98
N PRO A 212 3.41 -23.89 17.60
CA PRO A 212 3.18 -24.62 18.85
C PRO A 212 2.94 -23.70 20.05
N GLU A 213 3.45 -22.47 20.01
CA GLU A 213 3.31 -21.46 21.06
C GLU A 213 2.05 -20.60 20.91
N LEU A 214 1.44 -20.61 19.72
CA LEU A 214 0.15 -19.99 19.46
C LEU A 214 -0.98 -21.03 19.59
N ASP A 215 -2.22 -20.56 19.54
CA ASP A 215 -3.37 -21.44 19.61
C ASP A 215 -3.52 -22.23 18.31
N ARG A 216 -3.15 -23.51 18.34
CA ARG A 216 -3.20 -24.44 17.19
C ARG A 216 -4.60 -24.60 16.59
N GLU A 217 -5.65 -24.22 17.31
CA GLU A 217 -7.02 -24.23 16.78
C GLU A 217 -7.27 -23.07 15.79
N PHE A 218 -6.49 -21.99 15.88
CA PHE A 218 -6.67 -20.76 15.09
C PHE A 218 -5.48 -20.40 14.19
N TYR A 219 -4.36 -21.13 14.25
CA TYR A 219 -3.15 -20.83 13.49
C TYR A 219 -2.64 -22.03 12.65
N PRO A 220 -2.29 -21.81 11.37
CA PRO A 220 -2.54 -20.57 10.62
C PRO A 220 -4.04 -20.31 10.41
N PRO A 221 -4.45 -19.07 10.11
CA PRO A 221 -5.87 -18.72 9.95
C PRO A 221 -6.49 -19.27 8.67
N ASN A 222 -5.66 -19.66 7.69
CA ASN A 222 -6.04 -20.24 6.39
C ASN A 222 -7.01 -19.29 5.65
N GLU A 223 -6.69 -18.00 5.75
CA GLU A 223 -7.44 -16.87 5.22
C GLU A 223 -6.46 -15.82 4.65
N PRO A 224 -6.88 -15.06 3.63
CA PRO A 224 -6.11 -13.91 3.15
C PRO A 224 -5.73 -12.93 4.25
N PHE A 225 -4.48 -12.46 4.22
CA PHE A 225 -4.00 -11.38 5.07
C PHE A 225 -4.90 -10.15 4.93
N LYS A 226 -5.36 -9.61 6.06
CA LYS A 226 -6.21 -8.41 6.10
C LYS A 226 -5.37 -7.15 6.26
N THR A 227 -4.20 -7.30 6.87
CA THR A 227 -3.22 -6.23 7.11
C THR A 227 -1.81 -6.74 6.82
N LEU A 228 -0.89 -5.82 6.50
CA LEU A 228 0.52 -6.18 6.31
C LEU A 228 1.18 -6.63 7.63
N ASP A 229 0.74 -6.09 8.77
CA ASP A 229 1.35 -6.42 10.07
C ASP A 229 1.14 -7.89 10.48
N GLU A 230 0.11 -8.57 9.96
CA GLU A 230 -0.10 -10.00 10.17
C GLU A 230 1.06 -10.86 9.64
N ILE A 231 1.83 -10.38 8.66
CA ILE A 231 3.02 -11.08 8.16
C ILE A 231 4.01 -11.35 9.30
N ARG A 232 4.06 -10.46 10.31
CA ARG A 232 4.95 -10.60 11.48
C ARG A 232 4.61 -11.80 12.35
N LEU A 233 3.41 -12.37 12.20
CA LEU A 233 2.97 -13.56 12.94
C LEU A 233 3.36 -14.86 12.22
N VAL A 234 3.84 -14.79 10.98
CA VAL A 234 4.28 -15.96 10.22
C VAL A 234 5.54 -16.55 10.87
N ALA A 235 5.57 -17.87 11.04
CA ALA A 235 6.71 -18.55 11.64
C ALA A 235 7.99 -18.35 10.81
N GLY A 236 9.08 -17.99 11.48
CA GLY A 236 10.36 -17.64 10.86
C GLY A 236 10.47 -16.17 10.46
N MET A 237 9.39 -15.38 10.53
CA MET A 237 9.44 -13.94 10.24
C MET A 237 10.13 -13.18 11.39
N ASN A 238 11.01 -12.25 11.06
CA ASN A 238 11.62 -11.30 12.00
C ASN A 238 11.48 -9.85 11.50
N ASP A 239 11.96 -8.89 12.30
CA ASP A 239 11.86 -7.47 11.96
C ASP A 239 12.64 -7.10 10.68
N ASP A 240 13.81 -7.70 10.45
CA ASP A 240 14.64 -7.41 9.29
C ASP A 240 14.01 -7.95 8.00
N PHE A 241 13.48 -9.17 8.03
CA PHE A 241 12.76 -9.80 6.93
C PHE A 241 11.48 -9.04 6.61
N PHE A 242 10.71 -8.65 7.62
CA PHE A 242 9.52 -7.83 7.43
C PHE A 242 9.87 -6.47 6.81
N ASN A 243 10.90 -5.80 7.33
CA ASN A 243 11.35 -4.52 6.80
C ASN A 243 11.87 -4.61 5.36
N LEU A 244 12.44 -5.75 4.98
CA LEU A 244 12.90 -6.02 3.61
C LEU A 244 11.72 -6.09 2.62
N ILE A 245 10.62 -6.76 2.99
CA ILE A 245 9.50 -7.00 2.07
C ILE A 245 8.38 -5.95 2.13
N LYS A 246 8.16 -5.26 3.27
CA LYS A 246 6.97 -4.41 3.52
C LYS A 246 6.71 -3.33 2.44
N ASP A 247 7.76 -2.83 1.80
CA ASP A 247 7.67 -1.77 0.77
C ASP A 247 7.53 -2.31 -0.65
N ARG A 248 7.64 -3.63 -0.81
CA ARG A 248 7.60 -4.41 -2.07
C ARG A 248 6.27 -5.19 -2.21
N VAL A 249 5.59 -5.46 -1.09
CA VAL A 249 4.36 -6.27 -1.04
C VAL A 249 3.10 -5.49 -0.66
N THR A 250 1.94 -6.03 -0.99
CA THR A 250 0.61 -5.53 -0.61
C THR A 250 -0.37 -6.67 -0.33
N VAL A 251 -1.40 -6.40 0.49
CA VAL A 251 -2.59 -7.27 0.64
C VAL A 251 -3.77 -6.80 -0.22
N PHE A 252 -3.59 -5.68 -0.93
CA PHE A 252 -4.60 -5.00 -1.73
C PHE A 252 -4.20 -4.91 -3.21
N GLY A 253 -3.61 -5.98 -3.73
CA GLY A 253 -3.26 -6.05 -5.14
C GLY A 253 -4.41 -6.46 -6.04
N VAL A 254 -4.10 -6.58 -7.34
CA VAL A 254 -5.06 -6.85 -8.42
C VAL A 254 -4.65 -8.09 -9.24
N LYS A 255 -4.11 -9.12 -8.56
CA LYS A 255 -3.66 -10.40 -9.16
C LYS A 255 -2.67 -10.27 -10.32
N GLY A 256 -1.79 -9.27 -10.25
CA GLY A 256 -0.73 -9.03 -11.22
C GLY A 256 0.14 -7.86 -10.80
N VAL A 257 1.28 -7.71 -11.45
CA VAL A 257 2.24 -6.62 -11.19
C VAL A 257 2.21 -5.63 -12.36
N ASN A 258 2.01 -4.35 -12.06
CA ASN A 258 2.04 -3.31 -13.07
C ASN A 258 3.48 -2.88 -13.41
N ILE A 259 3.95 -3.29 -14.59
CA ILE A 259 5.34 -3.07 -15.04
C ILE A 259 5.68 -1.59 -15.15
N ASN A 260 4.71 -0.75 -15.50
CA ASN A 260 4.94 0.67 -15.72
C ASN A 260 5.13 1.46 -14.40
N TYR A 261 4.71 0.91 -13.26
CA TYR A 261 4.81 1.57 -11.94
C TYR A 261 5.60 0.77 -10.90
N ALA A 262 5.95 -0.49 -11.20
CA ALA A 262 6.71 -1.36 -10.32
C ALA A 262 8.06 -0.73 -9.96
N LYS A 263 8.42 -0.80 -8.67
CA LYS A 263 9.75 -0.40 -8.21
C LYS A 263 10.80 -1.37 -8.73
N LYS A 264 12.05 -0.91 -8.72
CA LYS A 264 13.21 -1.69 -9.18
C LYS A 264 13.27 -3.07 -8.54
N GLU A 265 13.09 -3.13 -7.23
CA GLU A 265 13.17 -4.37 -6.46
C GLU A 265 12.02 -5.34 -6.80
N VAL A 266 10.85 -4.83 -7.16
CA VAL A 266 9.70 -5.66 -7.58
C VAL A 266 9.89 -6.17 -9.01
N LEU A 267 10.49 -5.36 -9.89
CA LEU A 267 10.84 -5.78 -11.25
C LEU A 267 11.92 -6.86 -11.25
N MET A 268 12.98 -6.71 -10.45
CA MET A 268 14.03 -7.73 -10.30
C MET A 268 13.47 -9.04 -9.73
N ALA A 269 12.51 -8.95 -8.81
CA ALA A 269 11.85 -10.13 -8.26
C ALA A 269 11.01 -10.91 -9.29
N LEU A 270 10.63 -10.29 -10.42
CA LEU A 270 9.74 -10.91 -11.42
C LEU A 270 10.41 -12.08 -12.15
N ASP A 271 11.69 -11.99 -12.48
CA ASP A 271 12.42 -13.02 -13.22
C ASP A 271 13.93 -12.91 -13.00
N GLU A 272 14.66 -14.03 -13.02
CA GLU A 272 16.14 -14.03 -12.89
C GLU A 272 16.87 -13.26 -13.97
N GLN A 273 16.26 -13.13 -15.15
CA GLN A 273 16.85 -12.42 -16.27
C GLN A 273 16.76 -10.89 -16.12
N LEU A 274 16.03 -10.40 -15.11
CA LEU A 274 15.90 -8.97 -14.82
C LEU A 274 16.92 -8.53 -13.77
N ASP A 275 18.17 -8.43 -14.20
CA ASP A 275 19.24 -7.84 -13.40
C ASP A 275 19.11 -6.31 -13.28
N GLU A 276 20.06 -5.71 -12.56
CA GLU A 276 20.06 -4.27 -12.30
C GLU A 276 20.09 -3.44 -13.60
N GLU A 277 20.88 -3.86 -14.58
CA GLU A 277 21.04 -3.17 -15.87
C GLU A 277 19.76 -3.27 -16.71
N ALA A 278 19.16 -4.46 -16.76
CA ALA A 278 17.90 -4.70 -17.45
C ALA A 278 16.77 -3.85 -16.86
N VAL A 279 16.66 -3.78 -15.54
CA VAL A 279 15.63 -2.97 -14.87
C VAL A 279 15.86 -1.48 -15.05
N ASP A 280 17.11 -1.02 -15.00
CA ASP A 280 17.44 0.37 -15.29
C ASP A 280 17.09 0.75 -16.74
N ALA A 281 17.29 -0.16 -17.70
CA ALA A 281 16.88 0.03 -19.09
C ALA A 281 15.34 0.07 -19.24
N ILE A 282 14.59 -0.78 -18.53
CA ILE A 282 13.12 -0.74 -18.47
C ILE A 282 12.65 0.61 -17.93
N GLN A 283 13.21 1.07 -16.81
CA GLN A 283 12.83 2.35 -16.21
C GLN A 283 13.19 3.53 -17.10
N LYS A 284 14.34 3.48 -17.79
CA LYS A 284 14.73 4.48 -18.76
C LYS A 284 13.74 4.54 -19.92
N GLN A 285 13.33 3.39 -20.45
CA GLN A 285 12.33 3.30 -21.52
C GLN A 285 10.99 3.91 -21.08
N ILE A 286 10.52 3.58 -19.87
CA ILE A 286 9.25 4.09 -19.34
C ILE A 286 9.29 5.62 -19.17
N ASN A 287 10.42 6.18 -18.74
CA ASN A 287 10.56 7.60 -18.44
C ASN A 287 10.99 8.47 -19.64
N ASP A 288 11.35 7.88 -20.79
CA ASP A 288 11.72 8.62 -22.00
C ASP A 288 10.48 9.18 -22.70
N GLN A 289 10.34 10.50 -22.70
CA GLN A 289 9.19 11.21 -23.29
C GLN A 289 9.29 11.42 -24.80
N GLU A 290 10.46 11.22 -25.42
CA GLU A 290 10.69 11.52 -26.84
C GLU A 290 10.69 10.26 -27.71
N ASN A 291 11.36 9.20 -27.26
CA ASN A 291 11.53 7.96 -28.04
C ASN A 291 11.01 6.71 -27.31
N GLY A 292 10.53 6.86 -26.07
CA GLY A 292 9.98 5.77 -25.27
C GLY A 292 8.57 6.06 -24.76
N GLY A 293 8.32 5.62 -23.53
CA GLY A 293 7.06 5.73 -22.82
C GLY A 293 6.66 4.43 -22.14
N PRO A 294 5.59 4.45 -21.33
CA PRO A 294 5.04 3.26 -20.70
C PRO A 294 4.70 2.19 -21.74
N PHE A 295 4.95 0.93 -21.42
CA PHE A 295 4.59 -0.18 -22.29
C PHE A 295 3.06 -0.25 -22.38
N PRO A 296 2.46 -0.20 -23.59
CA PRO A 296 1.01 -0.21 -23.74
C PRO A 296 0.39 -1.60 -23.50
N ASN A 297 1.15 -2.67 -23.71
CA ASN A 297 0.71 -4.06 -23.61
C ASN A 297 1.90 -5.01 -23.49
N ILE A 298 1.58 -6.28 -23.29
CA ILE A 298 2.57 -7.36 -23.14
C ILE A 298 3.43 -7.56 -24.39
N ASP A 299 2.88 -7.37 -25.59
CA ASP A 299 3.62 -7.58 -26.85
C ASP A 299 4.71 -6.53 -27.04
N ALA A 300 4.41 -5.27 -26.69
CA ALA A 300 5.39 -4.19 -26.73
C ALA A 300 6.51 -4.42 -25.71
N PHE A 301 6.17 -4.86 -24.50
CA PHE A 301 7.15 -5.21 -23.49
C PHE A 301 7.99 -6.43 -23.90
N LYS A 302 7.36 -7.47 -24.46
CA LYS A 302 8.05 -8.64 -24.99
C LYS A 302 9.06 -8.28 -26.06
N LYS A 303 8.65 -7.47 -27.03
CA LYS A 303 9.54 -7.01 -28.09
C LYS A 303 10.76 -6.28 -27.54
N PHE A 304 10.55 -5.38 -26.59
CA PHE A 304 11.65 -4.67 -25.92
C PHE A 304 12.57 -5.62 -25.13
N ALA A 305 11.98 -6.56 -24.37
CA ALA A 305 12.74 -7.55 -23.61
C ALA A 305 13.60 -8.45 -24.51
N GLU A 306 13.08 -8.91 -25.64
CA GLU A 306 13.81 -9.76 -26.58
C GLU A 306 14.86 -8.98 -27.39
N GLU A 307 14.52 -7.79 -27.89
CA GLU A 307 15.39 -7.03 -28.81
C GLU A 307 16.47 -6.21 -28.07
N GLU A 308 16.12 -5.55 -26.97
CA GLU A 308 17.02 -4.62 -26.26
C GLU A 308 17.71 -5.27 -25.05
N LEU A 309 17.02 -6.20 -24.36
CA LEU A 309 17.54 -6.83 -23.14
C LEU A 309 18.07 -8.26 -23.37
N ALA A 310 17.87 -8.82 -24.56
CA ALA A 310 18.23 -10.20 -24.90
C ALA A 310 17.64 -11.27 -23.95
N ILE A 311 16.46 -10.99 -23.39
CA ILE A 311 15.73 -11.91 -22.50
C ILE A 311 15.10 -13.04 -23.33
N ASP A 312 15.26 -14.28 -22.88
CA ASP A 312 14.54 -15.41 -23.47
C ASP A 312 13.11 -15.43 -22.92
N TRP A 313 12.17 -14.96 -23.74
CA TRP A 313 10.76 -14.89 -23.35
C TRP A 313 10.15 -16.26 -23.00
N ASN A 314 10.68 -17.37 -23.51
CA ASN A 314 10.18 -18.70 -23.16
C ASN A 314 10.57 -19.12 -21.74
N GLN A 315 11.66 -18.53 -21.22
CA GLN A 315 12.11 -18.73 -19.85
C GLN A 315 11.68 -17.59 -18.92
N PHE A 316 11.18 -16.49 -19.48
CA PHE A 316 10.70 -15.33 -18.74
C PHE A 316 9.33 -15.60 -18.11
N ASN A 317 9.19 -15.29 -16.82
CA ASN A 317 7.95 -15.38 -16.07
C ASN A 317 7.25 -16.74 -16.28
N LYS A 318 7.99 -17.84 -16.12
CA LYS A 318 7.51 -19.23 -16.36
C LYS A 318 6.24 -19.56 -15.57
N ALA A 319 6.20 -19.10 -14.33
CA ALA A 319 5.05 -19.27 -13.45
C ALA A 319 3.79 -18.53 -13.97
N GLY A 320 3.97 -17.59 -14.90
CA GLY A 320 2.87 -16.94 -15.60
C GLY A 320 2.14 -15.91 -14.74
N VAL A 321 2.85 -15.21 -13.86
CA VAL A 321 2.30 -14.10 -13.08
C VAL A 321 1.75 -13.05 -14.05
N PRO A 322 0.49 -12.60 -13.92
CA PRO A 322 -0.06 -11.60 -14.82
C PRO A 322 0.71 -10.29 -14.77
N LEU A 323 1.09 -9.79 -15.94
CA LEU A 323 1.77 -8.51 -16.10
C LEU A 323 0.76 -7.46 -16.56
N LEU A 324 0.68 -6.36 -15.82
CA LEU A 324 -0.26 -5.28 -16.08
C LEU A 324 0.48 -4.10 -16.71
N PHE A 325 -0.20 -3.45 -17.67
CA PHE A 325 0.34 -2.35 -18.47
C PHE A 325 -0.59 -1.14 -18.51
N GLU A 326 -1.77 -1.28 -17.91
CA GLU A 326 -2.78 -0.22 -17.92
C GLU A 326 -2.47 0.88 -16.90
N ALA A 327 -3.26 1.95 -17.00
CA ALA A 327 -3.34 3.02 -16.00
C ALA A 327 -3.58 2.44 -14.60
N GLU A 328 -3.01 3.06 -13.57
CA GLU A 328 -3.18 2.55 -12.20
C GLU A 328 -4.63 2.65 -11.70
N TYR A 329 -5.12 1.62 -11.02
CA TYR A 329 -6.53 1.55 -10.58
C TYR A 329 -6.70 1.32 -9.08
N ASN A 330 -5.64 0.91 -8.39
CA ASN A 330 -5.60 0.80 -6.93
C ASN A 330 -4.53 1.73 -6.35
N PHE A 331 -4.97 2.57 -5.41
CA PHE A 331 -4.13 3.60 -4.79
C PHE A 331 -4.20 3.50 -3.28
N ARG A 332 -3.05 3.70 -2.62
CA ARG A 332 -2.96 4.00 -1.20
C ARG A 332 -2.78 5.49 -1.02
N ILE A 333 -3.70 6.09 -0.26
CA ILE A 333 -3.69 7.51 0.09
C ILE A 333 -3.33 7.59 1.57
N THR A 334 -2.19 8.19 1.87
CA THR A 334 -1.76 8.48 3.24
C THR A 334 -1.90 9.98 3.46
N SER A 335 -2.63 10.37 4.50
CA SER A 335 -2.82 11.76 4.88
C SER A 335 -2.41 11.97 6.33
N ILE A 336 -1.39 12.81 6.53
CA ILE A 336 -0.84 13.14 7.84
C ILE A 336 -1.25 14.57 8.17
N GLY A 337 -2.06 14.76 9.20
CA GLY A 337 -2.42 16.05 9.75
C GLY A 337 -1.62 16.37 10.99
N GLN A 338 -1.07 17.56 11.07
CA GLN A 338 -0.28 18.04 12.20
C GLN A 338 -0.89 19.33 12.74
N HIS A 339 -1.12 19.40 14.05
CA HIS A 339 -1.43 20.64 14.74
C HIS A 339 -0.47 20.81 15.94
N LYS A 340 0.40 21.81 15.87
CA LYS A 340 1.52 22.00 16.83
C LYS A 340 2.37 20.72 16.94
N ASN A 341 2.35 20.06 18.10
CA ASN A 341 3.11 18.84 18.40
C ASN A 341 2.28 17.56 18.28
N THR A 342 1.01 17.66 17.89
CA THR A 342 0.12 16.52 17.75
C THR A 342 -0.03 16.16 16.28
N THR A 343 0.14 14.88 15.97
CA THR A 343 0.01 14.33 14.62
C THR A 343 -1.07 13.27 14.59
N ARG A 344 -1.80 13.21 13.48
CA ARG A 344 -2.81 12.22 13.16
C ARG A 344 -2.63 11.74 11.74
N GLU A 345 -2.78 10.44 11.54
CA GLU A 345 -2.58 9.81 10.25
C GLU A 345 -3.85 9.06 9.88
N ILE A 346 -4.25 9.20 8.62
CA ILE A 346 -5.34 8.44 8.04
C ILE A 346 -4.81 7.81 6.76
N GLU A 347 -4.99 6.50 6.65
CA GLU A 347 -4.60 5.71 5.50
C GLU A 347 -5.82 5.05 4.87
N VAL A 348 -5.93 5.17 3.54
CA VAL A 348 -7.06 4.65 2.78
C VAL A 348 -6.56 3.97 1.53
N VAL A 349 -7.08 2.78 1.23
CA VAL A 349 -6.86 2.12 -0.07
C VAL A 349 -8.14 2.20 -0.89
N THR A 350 -8.00 2.63 -2.15
CA THR A 350 -9.12 2.81 -3.08
C THR A 350 -8.99 1.94 -4.30
N TYR A 351 -10.10 1.35 -4.76
CA TYR A 351 -10.17 0.53 -5.96
C TYR A 351 -11.10 1.16 -7.01
N ASN A 352 -10.70 1.10 -8.28
CA ASN A 352 -11.64 1.23 -9.39
C ASN A 352 -12.18 -0.16 -9.77
N ILE A 353 -13.24 -0.60 -9.08
CA ILE A 353 -13.82 -1.95 -9.24
C ILE A 353 -14.22 -2.24 -10.68
N ASP A 354 -14.74 -1.26 -11.41
CA ASP A 354 -15.22 -1.46 -12.79
C ASP A 354 -14.05 -1.72 -13.74
N ALA A 355 -12.96 -0.97 -13.61
CA ALA A 355 -11.74 -1.18 -14.38
C ALA A 355 -11.03 -2.50 -14.00
N ILE A 356 -11.00 -2.84 -12.71
CA ILE A 356 -10.38 -4.09 -12.24
C ILE A 356 -11.12 -5.32 -12.78
N LYS A 357 -12.46 -5.29 -12.84
CA LYS A 357 -13.24 -6.41 -13.40
C LYS A 357 -12.93 -6.67 -14.86
N GLU A 358 -12.87 -5.61 -15.67
CA GLU A 358 -12.55 -5.72 -17.11
C GLU A 358 -11.16 -6.36 -17.31
N ASN A 359 -10.18 -5.94 -16.52
CA ASN A 359 -8.81 -6.47 -16.56
C ASN A 359 -8.71 -7.91 -16.05
N LEU A 360 -9.45 -8.24 -14.99
CA LEU A 360 -9.50 -9.60 -14.46
C LEU A 360 -10.15 -10.55 -15.46
N GLU A 361 -11.24 -10.13 -16.14
CA GLU A 361 -11.87 -10.92 -17.19
C GLU A 361 -10.94 -11.15 -18.40
N ALA A 362 -10.13 -10.16 -18.78
CA ALA A 362 -9.14 -10.32 -19.84
C ALA A 362 -7.98 -11.26 -19.43
N ALA A 363 -7.50 -11.14 -18.20
CA ALA A 363 -6.45 -11.99 -17.64
C ALA A 363 -6.91 -13.46 -17.48
N LEU A 364 -8.17 -13.68 -17.09
CA LEU A 364 -8.74 -15.02 -16.96
C LEU A 364 -8.93 -15.70 -18.33
N LYS A 365 -9.33 -14.95 -19.38
CA LYS A 365 -9.45 -15.50 -20.74
C LYS A 365 -8.10 -15.95 -21.32
N THR A 366 -7.04 -15.19 -21.07
CA THR A 366 -5.67 -15.55 -21.49
C THR A 366 -5.13 -16.73 -20.69
N GLN A 367 -5.57 -16.93 -19.44
CA GLN A 367 -5.26 -18.12 -18.65
C GLN A 367 -6.01 -19.37 -19.16
N ASP A 368 -7.30 -19.26 -19.47
CA ASP A 368 -8.11 -20.35 -20.06
C ASP A 368 -7.53 -20.85 -21.40
N GLU A 369 -6.94 -19.94 -22.19
CA GLU A 369 -6.26 -20.26 -23.44
C GLU A 369 -4.95 -21.02 -23.21
N ARG A 370 -4.18 -20.66 -22.15
CA ARG A 370 -2.96 -21.37 -21.76
C ARG A 370 -3.25 -22.79 -21.26
N GLU A 371 -4.30 -22.97 -20.45
CA GLU A 371 -4.71 -24.30 -19.99
C GLU A 371 -5.13 -25.22 -21.15
N LYS A 372 -5.80 -24.67 -22.18
CA LYS A 372 -6.15 -25.42 -23.38
C LYS A 372 -4.95 -25.86 -24.21
N THR A 373 -3.92 -25.01 -24.34
CA THR A 373 -2.69 -25.38 -25.07
C THR A 373 -1.87 -26.47 -24.38
N THR A 374 -2.00 -26.66 -23.06
CA THR A 374 -1.34 -27.75 -22.33
C THR A 374 -2.06 -29.10 -22.40
N THR A 375 -3.32 -29.14 -22.83
CA THR A 375 -4.09 -30.39 -22.93
C THR A 375 -4.07 -31.07 -24.30
N ASP A 376 -3.61 -30.38 -25.36
CA ASP A 376 -3.70 -30.91 -26.73
C ASP A 376 -2.50 -31.78 -27.17
N ASP A 377 -1.47 -31.96 -26.34
CA ASP A 377 -0.26 -32.72 -26.72
C ASP A 377 -0.16 -34.14 -26.10
N ALA A 378 -1.26 -34.65 -25.54
CA ALA A 378 -1.32 -36.03 -25.05
C ALA A 378 -2.64 -36.71 -25.45
N SER A 379 -2.67 -37.27 -26.68
CA SER A 379 -3.28 -38.57 -27.05
C SER A 379 -3.79 -38.57 -28.50
N ALA A 380 -2.92 -38.93 -29.45
CA ALA A 380 -3.39 -39.47 -30.72
C ALA A 380 -3.70 -40.97 -30.57
N PRO A 381 -4.84 -41.45 -31.11
CA PRO A 381 -4.73 -42.59 -32.00
C PRO A 381 -5.55 -42.43 -33.31
N THR A 382 -5.09 -43.18 -34.30
CA THR A 382 -5.37 -43.06 -35.74
C THR A 382 -6.58 -43.89 -36.22
N SER A 383 -7.31 -43.36 -37.22
CA SER A 383 -8.15 -44.01 -38.27
C SER A 383 -9.48 -44.70 -37.85
N THR A 384 -10.59 -44.70 -38.60
CA THR A 384 -10.84 -44.70 -40.08
C THR A 384 -12.33 -44.26 -40.34
N PRO A 385 -12.86 -44.12 -41.58
CA PRO A 385 -13.86 -43.11 -41.95
C PRO A 385 -15.29 -43.66 -42.18
N ALA A 386 -16.30 -42.80 -42.02
CA ALA A 386 -17.64 -43.06 -42.53
C ALA A 386 -18.35 -41.77 -42.98
N THR A 387 -19.09 -41.89 -44.07
CA THR A 387 -19.67 -40.89 -44.97
C THR A 387 -21.10 -40.45 -44.62
N THR A 388 -21.47 -39.23 -45.08
CA THR A 388 -22.83 -38.68 -45.42
C THR A 388 -23.82 -38.50 -44.24
N ASP A 389 -24.64 -37.46 -44.09
CA ASP A 389 -25.29 -36.40 -44.89
C ASP A 389 -25.44 -35.17 -43.95
N GLY A 390 -25.49 -33.88 -44.34
CA GLY A 390 -26.38 -33.21 -45.29
C GLY A 390 -27.20 -32.12 -44.57
N SER A 391 -27.13 -30.86 -45.07
CA SER A 391 -27.79 -29.60 -44.63
C SER A 391 -27.20 -28.91 -43.37
N THR A 392 -26.89 -27.61 -43.33
CA THR A 392 -27.62 -26.44 -43.85
C THR A 392 -26.70 -25.19 -43.94
N GLN A 393 -26.87 -24.42 -45.03
CA GLN A 393 -26.55 -23.01 -45.35
C GLN A 393 -25.41 -22.19 -44.70
N PRO A 394 -24.78 -21.28 -45.49
CA PRO A 394 -23.62 -20.48 -45.08
C PRO A 394 -24.03 -19.24 -44.27
N ALA A 395 -23.45 -19.09 -43.08
CA ALA A 395 -23.47 -17.82 -42.35
C ALA A 395 -22.22 -17.01 -42.71
N THR A 396 -22.47 -15.89 -43.38
CA THR A 396 -21.55 -14.80 -43.70
C THR A 396 -20.71 -14.41 -42.47
N PRO A 397 -19.39 -14.13 -42.60
CA PRO A 397 -18.62 -13.58 -41.49
C PRO A 397 -19.12 -12.17 -41.22
N GLN A 398 -19.85 -11.98 -40.12
CA GLN A 398 -20.06 -10.66 -39.56
C GLN A 398 -18.74 -10.22 -38.93
N THR A 399 -17.97 -9.42 -39.67
CA THR A 399 -17.08 -8.41 -39.09
C THR A 399 -17.89 -7.59 -38.10
N GLN A 400 -17.75 -7.88 -36.81
CA GLN A 400 -18.17 -6.97 -35.76
C GLN A 400 -17.21 -5.79 -35.81
N ASN A 401 -17.74 -4.65 -36.25
CA ASN A 401 -17.11 -3.36 -36.06
C ASN A 401 -16.84 -3.20 -34.55
N GLU A 402 -15.56 -3.10 -34.18
CA GLU A 402 -15.14 -2.50 -32.93
C GLU A 402 -15.51 -1.01 -32.98
N GLU A 403 -16.77 -0.70 -32.66
CA GLU A 403 -17.15 0.66 -32.31
C GLU A 403 -16.56 0.97 -30.93
N ASP A 404 -15.71 2.00 -30.87
CA ASP A 404 -15.14 2.65 -29.68
C ASP A 404 -16.13 2.70 -28.51
N LYS A 405 -16.12 1.67 -27.65
CA LYS A 405 -16.78 1.75 -26.35
C LYS A 405 -15.95 2.66 -25.46
N LYS A 406 -16.29 3.95 -25.43
CA LYS A 406 -15.75 4.88 -24.42
C LYS A 406 -15.88 4.25 -23.04
N LYS A 407 -14.75 4.06 -22.34
CA LYS A 407 -14.72 3.53 -20.98
C LYS A 407 -15.67 4.35 -20.08
N PRO A 408 -16.49 3.72 -19.23
CA PRO A 408 -17.47 4.43 -18.41
C PRO A 408 -16.74 5.41 -17.47
N VAL A 409 -17.11 6.69 -17.54
CA VAL A 409 -16.53 7.73 -16.69
C VAL A 409 -16.99 7.49 -15.24
N PRO A 410 -16.08 7.28 -14.28
CA PRO A 410 -16.47 6.99 -12.91
C PRO A 410 -17.28 8.15 -12.31
N GLN A 411 -18.45 7.80 -11.76
CA GLN A 411 -19.37 8.73 -11.11
C GLN A 411 -19.35 8.46 -9.60
N GLY A 412 -18.98 9.47 -8.81
CA GLY A 412 -18.96 9.38 -7.34
C GLY A 412 -17.56 9.34 -6.74
N ARG A 413 -17.48 9.10 -5.43
CA ARG A 413 -16.20 8.99 -4.72
C ARG A 413 -15.53 7.65 -5.07
N PRO A 414 -14.18 7.58 -5.12
CA PRO A 414 -13.48 6.31 -5.28
C PRO A 414 -13.93 5.28 -4.23
N ASN A 415 -14.04 4.01 -4.61
CA ASN A 415 -14.46 2.96 -3.67
C ASN A 415 -13.34 2.69 -2.68
N ILE A 416 -13.63 2.84 -1.40
CA ILE A 416 -12.68 2.59 -0.31
C ILE A 416 -12.81 1.12 0.09
N VAL A 417 -11.70 0.39 0.04
CA VAL A 417 -11.64 -1.03 0.44
C VAL A 417 -10.93 -1.21 1.79
N TYR A 418 -10.14 -0.22 2.19
CA TYR A 418 -9.45 -0.20 3.48
C TYR A 418 -9.44 1.19 4.08
N TRP A 419 -9.61 1.28 5.39
CA TRP A 419 -9.55 2.51 6.16
C TRP A 419 -8.85 2.26 7.48
N TRP A 420 -7.82 3.05 7.77
CA TRP A 420 -7.15 3.06 9.05
C TRP A 420 -6.90 4.50 9.52
N GLU A 421 -7.02 4.73 10.82
CA GLU A 421 -6.75 6.02 11.45
C GLU A 421 -6.11 5.80 12.83
N ASN A 422 -5.14 6.66 13.18
CA ASN A 422 -4.40 6.63 14.46
C ASN A 422 -4.69 7.86 15.31
#